data_AF-A0A6P6C5V0-F1
#
_entry.id   AF-A0A6P6C5V0-F1
#
_cell.length_a   1.000
_cell.length_b   1.000
_cell.length_c   1.000
_cell.angle_alpha   90.00
_cell.angle_beta   90.00
_cell.angle_gamma   90.00
#
_symmetry.space_group_name_H-M   'P 1'
#
loop_
_entity.id
_entity.type
_entity.pdbx_description
1 polymer ?
#
loop_
_entity_poly.entity_id
_entity_poly.type
_entity_poly.pdbx_seq_one_letter_code
_entity_poly.pdbx_strand_id
1 'polypeptide(L)'
;MTGVVFPYQPPQGRYQLNFHEAQQACQEQDAVVASFEQLFRAWEEGLDWCNAGWLQDASVQYPITLARRPCGGLGLAPGVRSYGPRHRRLHRYDVFCFAAALK
;
A
#
# COMPACT_ATOMS: atom_id res chain seq x y z
N MET A 1 7.58 15.91 5.74
CA MET A 1 6.79 16.31 4.56
C MET A 1 5.35 15.98 4.85
N THR A 2 4.44 16.95 4.75
CA THR A 2 3.00 16.74 4.91
C THR A 2 2.43 16.15 3.60
N GLY A 3 1.48 15.22 3.70
CA GLY A 3 0.87 14.56 2.55
C GLY A 3 -0.06 13.44 2.99
N VAL A 4 -0.70 12.79 2.02
CA VAL A 4 -1.69 11.73 2.27
C VAL A 4 -1.24 10.45 1.59
N VAL A 5 -1.36 9.33 2.32
CA VAL A 5 -1.24 7.99 1.72
C VAL A 5 -2.63 7.49 1.36
N PHE A 6 -2.78 6.99 0.14
CA PHE A 6 -4.02 6.37 -0.31
C PHE A 6 -3.73 5.03 -1.03
N PRO A 7 -4.59 4.01 -0.86
CA PRO A 7 -4.52 2.80 -1.63
C PRO A 7 -5.01 3.05 -3.06
N TYR A 8 -4.35 2.44 -4.04
CA TYR A 8 -4.76 2.46 -5.44
C TYR A 8 -4.89 1.04 -5.99
N GLN A 9 -6.08 0.75 -6.53
CA GLN A 9 -6.40 -0.46 -7.27
C GLN A 9 -6.75 -0.06 -8.70
N PRO A 10 -6.14 -0.67 -9.72
CA PRO A 10 -6.42 -0.29 -11.10
C PRO A 10 -7.82 -0.76 -11.54
N PRO A 11 -8.38 -0.19 -12.63
CA PRO A 11 -9.72 -0.54 -13.12
C PRO A 11 -9.89 -2.03 -13.49
N GLN A 12 -8.80 -2.73 -13.81
CA GLN A 12 -8.81 -4.16 -14.13
C GLN A 12 -9.03 -5.07 -12.91
N GLY A 13 -9.07 -4.48 -11.70
CA GLY A 13 -9.37 -5.17 -10.45
C GLY A 13 -8.16 -5.32 -9.52
N ARG A 14 -8.37 -6.06 -8.44
CA ARG A 14 -7.40 -6.31 -7.37
C ARG A 14 -6.19 -7.08 -7.87
N TYR A 15 -4.99 -6.65 -7.46
CA TYR A 15 -3.72 -7.34 -7.68
C TYR A 15 -3.27 -7.44 -9.12
N GLN A 16 -3.50 -6.36 -9.86
CA GLN A 16 -3.19 -6.30 -11.29
C GLN A 16 -1.95 -5.46 -11.60
N LEU A 17 -1.17 -4.98 -10.62
CA LEU A 17 0.04 -4.18 -10.86
C LEU A 17 1.31 -4.92 -10.44
N ASN A 18 2.26 -5.09 -11.36
CA ASN A 18 3.66 -5.32 -11.00
C ASN A 18 4.28 -4.04 -10.42
N PHE A 19 5.51 -4.11 -9.90
CA PHE A 19 6.12 -2.96 -9.23
C PHE A 19 6.27 -1.73 -10.14
N HIS A 20 6.63 -1.94 -11.40
CA HIS A 20 6.84 -0.85 -12.35
C HIS A 20 5.52 -0.21 -12.78
N GLU A 21 4.50 -1.03 -13.02
CA GLU A 21 3.13 -0.57 -13.28
C GLU A 21 2.57 0.19 -12.07
N ALA A 22 2.86 -0.25 -10.85
CA ALA A 22 2.49 0.42 -9.61
C ALA A 22 3.15 1.81 -9.46
N GLN A 23 4.41 1.94 -9.85
CA GLN A 23 5.09 3.24 -9.88
C GLN A 23 4.42 4.19 -10.87
N GLN A 24 4.15 3.71 -12.09
CA GLN A 24 3.48 4.49 -13.12
C GLN A 24 2.06 4.89 -12.69
N ALA A 25 1.30 3.96 -12.10
CA ALA A 25 -0.03 4.22 -11.59
C ALA A 25 -0.05 5.35 -10.56
N CYS A 26 0.88 5.38 -9.60
CA CYS A 26 0.96 6.50 -8.65
C CYS A 26 1.31 7.82 -9.35
N GLN A 27 2.22 7.81 -10.33
CA GLN A 27 2.60 9.01 -11.08
C GLN A 27 1.43 9.59 -11.86
N GLU A 28 0.59 8.74 -12.46
CA GLU A 28 -0.64 9.15 -13.15
C GLU A 28 -1.70 9.76 -12.21
N GLN A 29 -1.54 9.61 -10.89
CA GLN A 29 -2.37 10.24 -9.85
C GLN A 29 -1.64 11.42 -9.17
N ASP A 30 -0.62 12.00 -9.81
CA ASP A 30 0.22 13.07 -9.25
C ASP A 30 0.86 12.71 -7.89
N ALA A 31 1.21 11.42 -7.73
CA ALA A 31 1.74 10.85 -6.50
C ALA A 31 2.99 9.99 -6.77
N VAL A 32 3.61 9.53 -5.69
CA VAL A 32 4.71 8.55 -5.74
C VAL A 32 4.35 7.31 -4.93
N VAL A 33 5.03 6.19 -5.15
CA VAL A 33 4.84 5.01 -4.28
C VAL A 33 5.26 5.38 -2.86
N ALA A 34 4.40 5.07 -1.88
CA ALA A 34 4.63 5.41 -0.49
C ALA A 34 5.83 4.66 0.12
N SER A 35 6.52 5.32 1.05
CA SER A 35 7.48 4.66 1.92
C SER A 35 6.78 3.83 3.02
N PHE A 36 7.55 2.95 3.67
CA PHE A 36 7.05 2.26 4.86
C PHE A 36 6.70 3.25 5.97
N GLU A 37 7.54 4.25 6.21
CA GLU A 37 7.28 5.27 7.23
C GLU A 37 6.00 6.04 6.94
N GLN A 38 5.77 6.42 5.67
CA GLN A 38 4.54 7.09 5.26
C GLN A 38 3.30 6.20 5.46
N LEU A 39 3.37 4.93 5.05
CA LEU A 39 2.27 3.98 5.26
C LEU A 39 2.00 3.76 6.76
N PHE A 40 3.06 3.62 7.55
CA PHE A 40 2.95 3.40 8.99
C PHE A 40 2.30 4.60 9.68
N ARG A 41 2.70 5.83 9.34
CA ARG A 41 2.05 7.05 9.84
C ARG A 41 0.57 7.12 9.45
N ALA A 42 0.24 6.81 8.20
CA ALA A 42 -1.15 6.78 7.75
C ALA A 42 -1.98 5.73 8.51
N TRP A 43 -1.38 4.58 8.83
CA TRP A 43 -2.00 3.56 9.68
C TRP A 43 -2.20 4.04 11.13
N GLU A 44 -1.23 4.71 11.74
CA GLU A 44 -1.38 5.35 13.06
C GLU A 44 -2.53 6.38 13.06
N GLU A 45 -2.75 7.04 11.92
CA GLU A 45 -3.85 8.00 11.69
C GLU A 45 -5.17 7.32 11.29
N GLY A 46 -5.21 5.98 11.21
CA GLY A 46 -6.44 5.20 11.05
C GLY A 46 -6.63 4.51 9.70
N LEU A 47 -5.66 4.55 8.80
CA LEU A 47 -5.73 3.83 7.52
C LEU A 47 -5.87 2.32 7.75
N ASP A 48 -6.99 1.76 7.29
CA ASP A 48 -7.30 0.33 7.32
C ASP A 48 -7.59 -0.17 5.90
N TRP A 49 -6.74 -1.06 5.38
CA TRP A 49 -6.86 -1.59 4.02
C TRP A 49 -6.43 -3.04 3.93
N CYS A 50 -7.33 -3.92 3.45
CA CYS A 50 -7.10 -5.37 3.42
C CYS A 50 -6.21 -5.84 2.26
N ASN A 51 -5.98 -4.99 1.28
CA ASN A 51 -5.25 -5.42 0.09
C ASN A 51 -3.77 -5.10 0.27
N ALA A 52 -2.94 -6.14 0.20
CA ALA A 52 -1.50 -6.03 -0.02
C ALA A 52 -1.16 -5.11 -1.20
N GLY A 53 -0.32 -4.10 -0.96
CA GLY A 53 0.13 -3.15 -1.95
C GLY A 53 1.64 -2.94 -1.92
N TRP A 54 2.21 -2.56 -3.06
CA TRP A 54 3.62 -2.19 -3.21
C TRP A 54 3.98 -0.94 -2.41
N LEU A 55 5.21 -0.94 -1.88
CA LEU A 55 5.89 0.21 -1.28
C LEU A 55 7.21 0.53 -2.00
N GLN A 56 7.78 1.71 -1.77
CA GLN A 56 8.91 2.25 -2.53
C GLN A 56 10.15 1.34 -2.57
N ASP A 57 10.34 0.50 -1.54
CA ASP A 57 11.45 -0.44 -1.39
C ASP A 57 11.19 -1.80 -2.07
N ALA A 58 10.11 -1.89 -2.86
CA ALA A 58 9.59 -3.11 -3.47
C ALA A 58 9.19 -4.20 -2.45
N SER A 59 8.96 -3.82 -1.19
CA SER A 59 8.18 -4.63 -0.27
C SER A 59 6.69 -4.52 -0.58
N VAL A 60 5.94 -5.52 -0.10
CA VAL A 60 4.49 -5.57 -0.23
C VAL A 60 3.89 -5.67 1.16
N GLN A 61 3.00 -4.74 1.50
CA GLN A 61 2.45 -4.63 2.85
C GLN A 61 0.96 -4.27 2.84
N TYR A 62 0.27 -4.39 3.97
CA TYR A 62 -1.10 -3.87 4.13
C TYR A 62 -1.38 -3.45 5.59
N PRO A 63 -1.96 -2.27 5.82
CA PRO A 63 -2.29 -1.78 7.16
C PRO A 63 -3.66 -2.27 7.63
N ILE A 64 -3.76 -2.77 8.85
CA ILE A 64 -5.03 -3.19 9.46
C ILE A 64 -5.16 -2.56 10.85
N THR A 65 -6.27 -1.88 11.11
CA THR A 65 -6.64 -1.40 12.45
C THR A 65 -7.63 -2.35 13.13
N LEU A 66 -8.40 -3.13 12.35
CA LEU A 66 -9.40 -4.08 12.87
C LEU A 66 -9.17 -5.52 12.38
N ALA A 67 -9.02 -6.45 13.33
CA ALA A 67 -8.83 -7.86 13.03
C ALA A 67 -10.03 -8.44 12.27
N ARG A 68 -9.76 -9.12 11.14
CA ARG A 68 -10.80 -9.71 10.29
C ARG A 68 -10.28 -10.98 9.62
N ARG A 69 -11.13 -12.01 9.52
CA ARG A 69 -10.79 -13.32 8.93
C ARG A 69 -10.01 -13.21 7.62
N PRO A 70 -10.46 -12.46 6.60
CA PRO A 70 -9.76 -12.40 5.31
C PRO A 70 -8.48 -11.55 5.32
N CYS A 71 -8.20 -10.79 6.39
CA CYS A 71 -7.10 -9.83 6.44
C CYS A 71 -6.24 -10.05 7.68
N GLY A 72 -5.58 -11.21 7.74
CA GLY A 72 -4.71 -11.60 8.86
C GLY A 72 -5.36 -12.55 9.88
N GLY A 73 -6.63 -12.92 9.74
CA GLY A 73 -7.26 -13.86 10.66
C GLY A 73 -7.82 -13.20 11.92
N LEU A 74 -8.67 -13.95 12.66
CA LEU A 74 -9.23 -13.48 13.92
C LEU A 74 -8.18 -13.58 15.03
N GLY A 75 -8.05 -12.53 15.83
CA GLY A 75 -7.17 -12.52 17.01
C GLY A 75 -5.77 -11.95 16.79
N LEU A 76 -5.40 -11.58 15.56
CA LEU A 76 -4.19 -10.79 15.36
C LEU A 76 -4.41 -9.34 15.82
N ALA A 77 -3.45 -8.78 16.55
CA ALA A 77 -3.46 -7.38 16.96
C ALA A 77 -3.44 -6.43 15.75
N PRO A 78 -3.86 -5.16 15.86
CA PRO A 78 -3.67 -4.17 14.81
C PRO A 78 -2.21 -4.05 14.34
N GLY A 79 -1.99 -3.65 13.09
CA GLY A 79 -0.65 -3.33 12.58
C GLY A 79 -0.51 -3.39 11.07
N VAL A 80 0.66 -2.99 10.60
CA VAL A 80 1.08 -3.14 9.20
C VAL A 80 1.64 -4.54 8.99
N ARG A 81 1.05 -5.30 8.08
CA ARG A 81 1.45 -6.66 7.75
C ARG A 81 2.34 -6.66 6.53
N SER A 82 3.46 -7.36 6.62
CA SER A 82 4.46 -7.38 5.56
C SER A 82 4.56 -8.77 4.93
N TYR A 83 4.54 -8.78 3.60
CA TYR A 83 4.97 -9.90 2.78
C TYR A 83 6.46 -9.79 2.44
N GLY A 84 7.16 -8.75 2.90
CA GLY A 84 8.57 -8.49 2.57
C GLY A 84 8.79 -8.15 1.10
N PRO A 85 10.06 -8.14 0.65
CA PRO A 85 10.42 -7.89 -0.74
C PRO A 85 9.78 -8.90 -1.69
N ARG A 86 9.32 -8.44 -2.85
CA ARG A 86 8.68 -9.29 -3.87
C ARG A 86 9.30 -9.08 -5.25
N HIS A 87 9.15 -10.07 -6.12
CA HIS A 87 9.74 -10.02 -7.46
C HIS A 87 9.05 -8.94 -8.30
N ARG A 88 9.78 -7.86 -8.60
CA ARG A 88 9.27 -6.61 -9.18
C ARG A 88 8.49 -6.78 -10.50
N ARG A 89 8.82 -7.80 -11.30
CA ARG A 89 8.17 -8.08 -12.60
C ARG A 89 7.15 -9.21 -12.60
N LEU A 90 7.25 -10.16 -11.67
CA LEU A 90 6.49 -11.42 -11.75
C LEU A 90 5.31 -11.40 -10.80
N HIS A 91 5.46 -10.78 -9.63
CA HIS A 91 4.38 -10.66 -8.68
C HIS A 91 3.52 -9.44 -9.00
N ARG A 92 2.23 -9.54 -8.67
CA ARG A 92 1.26 -8.47 -8.88
C ARG A 92 0.46 -8.23 -7.60
N TYR A 93 0.22 -6.96 -7.30
CA TYR A 93 -0.48 -6.47 -6.11
C TYR A 93 -1.18 -5.14 -6.43
N ASP A 94 -1.77 -4.50 -5.41
CA ASP A 94 -2.21 -3.10 -5.48
C ASP A 94 -1.00 -2.20 -5.17
N VAL A 95 -1.20 -0.91 -4.92
CA VAL A 95 -0.12 0.01 -4.51
C VAL A 95 -0.62 1.01 -3.48
N PHE A 96 0.25 1.43 -2.56
CA PHE A 96 0.00 2.60 -1.73
C PHE A 96 0.75 3.79 -2.34
N CYS A 97 0.00 4.82 -2.69
CA CYS A 97 0.55 6.06 -3.24
C CYS A 97 0.58 7.14 -2.16
N PHE A 98 1.57 8.02 -2.24
CA PHE A 98 1.73 9.19 -1.39
C PHE A 98 1.66 10.45 -2.26
N ALA A 99 0.64 11.28 -2.01
CA ALA A 99 0.54 12.61 -2.59
C ALA A 99 1.08 13.63 -1.58
N ALA A 100 2.09 14.39 -1.98
CA ALA A 100 2.60 15.49 -1.17
C ALA A 100 1.58 16.63 -1.15
N ALA A 101 1.37 17.26 0.00
CA ALA A 101 0.56 18.47 0.07
C ALA A 101 1.29 19.59 -0.70
N LEU A 102 0.62 20.21 -1.68
CA LEU A 102 1.09 21.44 -2.29
C LEU A 102 1.05 22.55 -1.23
N LYS A 103 2.14 23.31 -1.13
CA LYS A 103 2.21 24.52 -0.31
C LYS A 103 1.58 25.70 -1.03
#